data_AF-A0A9W6PV86-F1
#
_entry.id   AF-A0A9W6PV86-F1
#
_cell.length_a   1.000
_cell.length_b   1.000
_cell.length_c   1.000
_cell.angle_alpha   90.00
_cell.angle_beta   90.00
_cell.angle_gamma   90.00
#
_symmetry.space_group_name_H-M   'P 1'
#
loop_
_entity.id
_entity.type
_entity.pdbx_description
1 polymer ?
#
loop_
_entity_poly.entity_id
_entity_poly.type
_entity_poly.pdbx_seq_one_letter_code
_entity_poly.pdbx_strand_id
1 'polypeptide(L)' 'MSDTTGRKSLLPTRKWWAALITALTAVLINWVQAGHVTKEILIALIGVVSQAAVAYLVPNESTPGGVPVRR' A
#
# COMPACT_ATOMS: atom_id res chain seq x y z
N MET A 1 -0.12 9.74 -36.23
CA MET A 1 0.09 10.05 -34.80
C MET A 1 -1.06 9.37 -34.07
N SER A 2 -0.86 8.13 -33.64
CA SER A 2 -1.96 7.27 -33.18
C SER A 2 -2.27 7.60 -31.72
N ASP A 3 -3.46 8.15 -31.49
CA ASP A 3 -4.08 8.32 -30.18
C ASP A 3 -4.22 6.95 -29.50
N THR A 4 -3.29 6.61 -28.61
CA THR A 4 -3.48 5.56 -27.61
C THR A 4 -4.48 6.06 -26.58
N THR A 5 -5.77 5.99 -26.92
CA THR A 5 -6.87 6.13 -25.96
C THR A 5 -6.69 5.04 -24.91
N GLY A 6 -6.10 5.41 -23.78
CA GLY A 6 -5.83 4.50 -22.66
C GLY A 6 -7.13 3.84 -22.22
N ARG A 7 -7.25 2.53 -22.45
CA ARG A 7 -8.36 1.72 -21.94
C ARG A 7 -8.47 1.96 -20.44
N LYS A 8 -9.59 2.56 -20.03
CA LYS A 8 -9.89 2.82 -18.61
C LYS A 8 -10.03 1.45 -17.93
N SER A 9 -8.99 1.03 -17.22
CA SER A 9 -9.03 -0.23 -16.46
C SER A 9 -10.07 -0.12 -15.37
N LEU A 10 -11.04 -1.03 -15.36
CA LEU A 10 -11.99 -1.21 -14.26
C LEU A 10 -11.37 -1.94 -13.06
N LEU A 11 -10.17 -2.52 -13.25
CA LEU A 11 -9.44 -3.19 -12.18
C LEU A 11 -8.78 -2.15 -11.26
N PRO A 12 -8.78 -2.37 -9.93
CA PRO A 12 -8.15 -1.47 -8.97
C PRO A 12 -6.68 -1.24 -9.32
N THR A 13 -6.26 0.03 -9.28
CA THR A 13 -4.84 0.37 -9.48
C THR A 13 -4.01 -0.20 -8.32
N ARG A 14 -2.70 -0.40 -8.54
CA ARG A 14 -1.83 -0.97 -7.51
C ARG A 14 -1.81 -0.14 -6.20
N LYS A 15 -2.05 1.17 -6.29
CA LYS A 15 -2.23 2.07 -5.13
C LYS A 15 -3.47 1.76 -4.31
N TRP A 16 -4.55 1.33 -4.96
CA TRP A 16 -5.79 0.94 -4.30
C TRP A 16 -5.58 -0.35 -3.48
N TRP A 17 -4.80 -1.29 -4.03
CA TRP A 17 -4.35 -2.48 -3.29
C TRP A 17 -3.48 -2.12 -2.09
N ALA A 18 -2.58 -1.15 -2.24
CA ALA A 18 -1.77 -0.69 -1.12
C ALA A 18 -2.61 -0.08 0.01
N ALA A 19 -3.59 0.76 -0.33
CA ALA A 19 -4.52 1.33 0.66
C ALA A 19 -5.35 0.24 1.36
N LEU A 20 -5.80 -0.77 0.61
CA LEU A 20 -6.53 -1.91 1.17
C LEU A 20 -5.67 -2.72 2.15
N ILE A 21 -4.42 -3.00 1.79
CA ILE A 21 -3.49 -3.70 2.69
C ILE A 21 -3.26 -2.89 3.97
N THR A 22 -3.02 -1.59 3.86
CA THR A 22 -2.88 -0.72 5.03
C THR A 22 -4.11 -0.79 5.95
N ALA A 23 -5.31 -0.76 5.37
CA ALA A 23 -6.56 -0.87 6.14
C ALA A 23 -6.69 -2.24 6.84
N LEU A 24 -6.36 -3.34 6.15
CA LEU A 24 -6.37 -4.69 6.73
C LEU A 24 -5.36 -4.84 7.86
N THR A 25 -4.16 -4.30 7.70
CA THR A 25 -3.13 -4.27 8.73
C THR A 25 -3.61 -3.55 9.99
N ALA A 26 -4.29 -2.40 9.86
CA ALA A 26 -4.84 -1.69 11.01
C ALA A 26 -5.91 -2.52 11.77
N VAL A 27 -6.75 -3.27 11.04
CA VAL A 27 -7.72 -4.19 11.64
C VAL A 27 -7.02 -5.33 12.39
N LEU A 28 -5.96 -5.91 11.83
CA LEU A 28 -5.17 -6.95 12.47
C LEU A 28 -4.47 -6.44 13.74
N ILE A 29 -3.94 -5.21 13.72
CA ILE A 29 -3.36 -4.58 14.91
C ILE A 29 -4.42 -4.43 16.00
N ASN A 30 -5.61 -3.95 15.66
CA ASN A 30 -6.71 -3.82 16.62
C ASN A 30 -7.12 -5.18 17.21
N TRP A 31 -7.17 -6.23 16.38
CA TRP A 31 -7.43 -7.59 16.85
C TRP A 31 -6.33 -8.10 17.78
N VAL A 32 -5.06 -7.95 17.42
CA VAL A 32 -3.93 -8.31 18.30
C VAL A 32 -4.01 -7.56 19.63
N GLN A 33 -4.40 -6.30 19.58
CA GLN A 33 -4.57 -5.49 20.78
C GLN A 33 -5.72 -6.00 21.67
N ALA A 34 -6.71 -6.70 21.10
CA ALA A 34 -7.83 -7.31 21.82
C ALA A 34 -7.48 -8.58 22.64
N GLY A 35 -6.36 -9.31 22.38
CA GLY A 35 -5.74 -10.15 23.42
C GLY A 35 -5.11 -11.52 23.10
N HIS A 36 -4.28 -11.97 24.07
CA HIS A 36 -3.64 -13.28 24.37
C HIS A 36 -2.19 -13.60 23.95
N VAL A 37 -1.45 -12.69 23.29
CA VAL A 37 -0.01 -12.88 22.97
C VAL A 37 0.76 -11.60 23.32
N THR A 38 2.11 -11.64 23.41
CA THR A 38 2.99 -10.47 23.52
C THR A 38 2.69 -9.51 22.36
N LYS A 39 1.84 -8.52 22.63
CA LYS A 39 1.16 -7.69 21.62
C LYS A 39 2.18 -6.92 20.79
N GLU A 40 3.29 -6.54 21.41
CA GLU A 40 4.37 -5.75 20.81
C GLU A 40 5.01 -6.49 19.62
N ILE A 41 5.29 -7.79 19.77
CA ILE A 41 5.94 -8.59 18.73
C ILE A 41 5.01 -8.79 17.52
N LEU A 42 3.73 -9.05 17.76
CA LEU A 42 2.74 -9.23 16.70
C LEU A 42 2.47 -7.93 15.94
N ILE A 43 2.36 -6.80 16.64
CA ILE A 43 2.18 -5.49 16.01
C ILE A 43 3.40 -5.15 15.14
N ALA A 44 4.62 -5.39 15.64
CA ALA A 44 5.84 -5.19 14.87
C ALA A 44 5.87 -6.06 13.60
N LEU A 45 5.50 -7.35 13.71
CA LEU A 45 5.44 -8.26 12.58
C LEU A 45 4.41 -7.82 11.53
N ILE A 46 3.20 -7.43 11.97
CA ILE A 46 2.14 -6.92 11.11
C ILE A 46 2.60 -5.64 10.40
N GLY A 47 3.30 -4.75 11.10
CA GLY A 47 3.90 -3.54 10.54
C GLY A 47 4.90 -3.86 9.43
N VAL A 48 5.86 -4.74 9.69
CA VAL A 48 6.89 -5.14 8.71
C VAL A 48 6.27 -5.73 7.45
N VAL A 49 5.33 -6.66 7.60
CA VAL A 49 4.65 -7.30 6.46
C VAL A 49 3.85 -6.28 5.65
N SER A 50 3.15 -5.36 6.32
CA SER A 50 2.38 -4.31 5.65
C SER A 50 3.26 -3.35 4.86
N GLN A 51 4.38 -2.91 5.43
CA GLN A 51 5.32 -2.03 4.75
C GLN A 51 5.95 -2.71 3.53
N ALA A 52 6.34 -3.98 3.65
CA ALA A 52 6.87 -4.75 2.52
C ALA A 52 5.83 -4.88 1.40
N ALA A 53 4.57 -5.17 1.76
CA ALA A 53 3.48 -5.30 0.80
C ALA A 53 3.13 -3.96 0.12
N VAL A 54 3.09 -2.86 0.86
CA VAL A 54 2.88 -1.52 0.29
C VAL A 54 4.05 -1.13 -0.61
N ALA A 55 5.30 -1.38 -0.21
CA ALA A 55 6.48 -1.11 -1.03
C ALA A 55 6.49 -1.91 -2.34
N TYR A 56 6.02 -3.16 -2.32
CA TYR A 56 5.87 -3.97 -3.52
C TYR A 56 4.72 -3.49 -4.43
N LEU A 57 3.59 -3.11 -3.83
CA LEU A 57 2.40 -2.70 -4.58
C LEU A 57 2.47 -1.26 -5.11
N VAL A 58 3.17 -0.36 -4.44
CA VAL A 58 3.31 1.03 -4.87
C VAL A 58 4.69 1.23 -5.52
N PRO A 59 4.81 1.08 -6.84
CA PRO A 59 6.05 1.43 -7.53
C PRO A 59 6.30 2.94 -7.39
N ASN A 60 7.54 3.31 -7.03
CA ASN A 60 8.02 4.70 -6.88
C ASN A 60 7.80 5.56 -8.14
N GLU A 61 7.68 4.91 -9.30
CA GLU A 61 7.44 5.56 -10.60
C GLU A 61 6.04 6.17 -10.71
N SER A 62 5.09 5.70 -9.89
CA SER A 62 3.69 6.12 -9.94
C SER A 62 3.36 7.26 -8.97
N THR A 63 4.32 7.75 -8.20
CA THR A 63 4.19 9.04 -7.50
C THR A 63 4.22 10.14 -8.56
N PRO A 64 3.14 10.93 -8.76
CA PRO A 64 3.20 12.10 -9.62
C PRO A 64 4.39 12.93 -9.16
N GLY A 65 5.32 13.26 -10.06
CA GLY A 65 6.47 14.09 -9.76
C GLY A 65 6.01 15.47 -9.29
N GLY A 66 5.74 15.60 -7.99
CA GLY A 66 5.52 16.88 -7.32
C GLY A 66 6.80 17.69 -7.14
N VAL A 67 7.92 17.19 -7.66
CA VAL A 67 9.16 17.96 -7.75
C VAL A 67 9.42 18.25 -9.23
N PRO A 68 9.20 19.50 -9.69
CA PRO A 68 9.64 19.88 -11.02
C PRO A 68 11.15 19.67 -11.12
N VAL A 69 11.56 18.73 -11.97
CA VAL A 69 12.95 18.60 -12.39
C VAL A 69 13.24 19.86 -13.21
N ARG A 70 13.93 20.83 -12.61
CA ARG A 70 14.52 21.95 -13.35
C ARG A 70 15.50 21.34 -14.37
N ARG A 71 15.13 21.40 -15.65
CA ARG A 71 16.12 21.48 -16.71
C ARG A 71 16.63 22.90 -16.79
#